data_AF-B7ZB43-F1
#
_entry.id   AF-B7ZB43-F1
#
_cell.length_a   1.000
_cell.length_b   1.000
_cell.length_c   1.000
_cell.angle_alpha   90.00
_cell.angle_beta   90.00
_cell.angle_gamma   90.00
#
_symmetry.space_group_name_H-M   'P 1'
#
loop_
_entity.id
_entity.type
_entity.pdbx_description
1 polymer ?
#
loop_
_entity_poly.entity_id
_entity_poly.type
_entity_poly.pdbx_seq_one_letter_code
_entity_poly.pdbx_strand_id
1 'polypeptide(L)'
;MPEQMKFQWIRVKRTHVPKGWIKGNANDIGMDYDYALLELKKPHKRKFMKIGVSPPAKQLPGGRIHFSGYDNDRPGNLVYRFCDVKDETYDLLYQQCDAQPGASGSGVYVRMWKRQQQKWERKIIGIFSGHQWVDMNGSPQDFNVAVRITPLKYAQICYWIKGNYLDCREG
;
A
#
# COMPACT_ATOMS: atom_id res chain seq x y z
N MET A 1 -30.74 10.53 -9.98
CA MET A 1 -29.36 11.07 -9.91
C MET A 1 -28.52 10.15 -9.02
N PRO A 2 -27.26 9.84 -9.35
CA PRO A 2 -26.41 9.07 -8.47
C PRO A 2 -26.26 9.82 -7.14
N GLU A 3 -26.48 9.13 -6.02
CA GLU A 3 -26.36 9.70 -4.68
C GLU A 3 -24.94 10.27 -4.50
N GLN A 4 -24.82 11.59 -4.35
CA GLN A 4 -23.53 12.25 -4.17
C GLN A 4 -22.94 11.80 -2.83
N MET A 5 -21.88 10.98 -2.88
CA MET A 5 -21.27 10.42 -1.68
C MET A 5 -20.78 11.56 -0.78
N LYS A 6 -21.42 11.71 0.38
CA LYS A 6 -21.01 12.71 1.37
C LYS A 6 -19.68 12.31 2.01
N PHE A 7 -18.78 13.28 2.11
CA PHE A 7 -17.56 13.15 2.90
C PHE A 7 -17.93 12.91 4.37
N GLN A 8 -17.24 11.97 5.04
CA GLN A 8 -17.55 11.57 6.42
C GLN A 8 -16.27 11.41 7.24
N TRP A 9 -16.18 12.15 8.34
CA TRP A 9 -15.15 11.93 9.35
C TRP A 9 -15.52 10.73 10.24
N ILE A 10 -14.56 9.81 10.42
CA ILE A 10 -14.68 8.68 11.33
C ILE A 10 -13.44 8.64 12.23
N ARG A 11 -13.65 8.65 13.55
CA ARG A 11 -12.55 8.57 14.52
C ARG A 11 -11.91 7.18 14.49
N VAL A 12 -10.59 7.15 14.65
CA VAL A 12 -9.83 5.91 14.90
C VAL A 12 -10.12 5.44 16.33
N LYS A 13 -10.34 4.12 16.48
CA LYS A 13 -10.52 3.42 17.75
C LYS A 13 -9.19 2.86 18.25
N ARG A 14 -8.43 2.23 17.36
CA ARG A 14 -7.16 1.57 17.66
C ARG A 14 -6.22 1.68 16.46
N THR A 15 -4.94 1.82 16.75
CA THR A 15 -3.87 1.83 15.75
C THR A 15 -2.96 0.64 16.02
N HIS A 16 -2.67 -0.14 14.98
CA HIS A 16 -1.64 -1.18 15.01
C HIS A 16 -0.48 -0.75 14.12
N VAL A 17 0.71 -0.73 14.70
CA VAL A 17 1.97 -0.46 14.00
C VAL A 17 2.90 -1.66 14.15
N PRO A 18 3.73 -1.97 13.14
CA PRO A 18 4.71 -3.03 13.21
C PRO A 18 5.68 -2.81 14.37
N LYS A 19 6.11 -3.89 15.02
CA LYS A 19 7.11 -3.78 16.09
C LYS A 19 8.45 -3.23 15.57
N GLY A 20 8.81 -3.51 14.32
CA GLY A 20 10.01 -2.95 13.66
C GLY A 20 9.97 -1.42 13.60
N TRP A 21 8.78 -0.84 13.38
CA TRP A 21 8.58 0.60 13.41
C TRP A 21 8.86 1.22 14.78
N ILE A 22 8.44 0.56 15.86
CA ILE A 22 8.62 1.06 17.24
C ILE A 22 10.05 0.88 17.74
N LYS A 23 10.75 -0.16 17.26
CA LYS A 23 12.08 -0.55 17.75
C LYS A 23 13.25 0.04 16.96
N GLY A 24 13.00 0.69 15.82
CA GLY A 24 14.07 1.32 15.05
C GLY A 24 14.66 2.53 15.79
N ASN A 25 15.99 2.66 15.79
CA ASN A 25 16.63 3.92 16.12
C ASN A 25 16.18 4.97 15.08
N ALA A 26 16.06 6.25 15.48
CA ALA A 26 15.54 7.32 14.62
C ALA A 26 16.26 7.49 13.25
N ASN A 27 17.45 6.91 13.09
CA ASN A 27 18.24 6.92 11.85
C ASN A 27 18.12 5.64 11.01
N ASP A 28 17.42 4.60 11.49
CA ASP A 28 17.43 3.25 10.92
C ASP A 28 16.04 2.59 10.94
N ILE A 29 14.97 3.40 10.97
CA ILE A 29 13.62 2.90 10.68
C ILE A 29 13.59 2.59 9.19
N GLY A 30 13.83 1.32 8.86
CA GLY A 30 13.67 0.84 7.50
C GLY A 30 12.25 1.14 7.01
N MET A 31 12.15 1.64 5.78
CA MET A 31 10.85 1.86 5.13
C MET A 31 10.06 0.56 4.94
N ASP A 32 10.69 -0.60 5.12
CA ASP A 32 10.04 -1.90 5.14
C ASP A 32 8.92 -1.99 6.19
N TYR A 33 8.96 -1.18 7.25
CA TYR A 33 7.93 -1.10 8.28
C TYR A 33 6.94 0.06 8.14
N ASP A 34 6.98 0.86 7.06
CA ASP A 34 6.12 2.03 6.86
C ASP A 34 4.68 1.66 6.44
N TYR A 35 3.97 1.02 7.37
CA TYR A 35 2.55 0.74 7.26
C TYR A 35 1.90 0.68 8.64
N ALA A 36 0.60 0.95 8.69
CA ALA A 36 -0.20 0.83 9.90
C ALA A 36 -1.61 0.33 9.56
N LEU A 37 -2.28 -0.29 10.53
CA LEU A 37 -3.70 -0.61 10.46
C LEU A 37 -4.48 0.27 11.44
N LEU A 38 -5.49 0.98 10.93
CA LEU A 38 -6.38 1.81 11.72
C LEU A 38 -7.76 1.15 11.85
N GLU A 39 -8.12 0.72 13.05
CA GLU A 39 -9.47 0.25 13.37
C GLU A 39 -10.38 1.48 13.57
N LEU A 40 -11.44 1.59 12.78
CA LEU A 40 -12.39 2.70 12.87
C LEU A 40 -13.41 2.48 14.00
N LYS A 41 -13.86 3.55 14.67
CA LYS A 41 -14.92 3.48 15.71
C LYS A 41 -16.27 3.02 15.16
N LYS A 42 -16.52 3.21 13.86
CA LYS A 42 -17.74 2.77 13.16
C LYS A 42 -17.39 2.33 11.72
N PRO A 43 -18.10 1.35 11.14
CA PRO A 43 -17.87 0.92 9.76
C PRO A 43 -18.21 2.04 8.77
N HIS A 44 -17.37 2.22 7.74
CA HIS A 44 -17.61 3.21 6.69
C HIS A 44 -18.66 2.78 5.66
N LYS A 45 -19.13 1.52 5.68
CA LYS A 45 -20.19 0.94 4.81
C LYS A 45 -19.98 1.08 3.29
N ARG A 46 -18.77 1.45 2.85
CA ARG A 46 -18.41 1.56 1.42
C ARG A 46 -17.79 0.25 0.95
N LYS A 47 -17.93 -0.06 -0.34
CA LYS A 47 -17.14 -1.12 -0.98
C LYS A 47 -15.65 -0.73 -0.89
N PHE A 48 -14.81 -1.68 -0.54
CA PHE A 48 -13.37 -1.49 -0.41
C PHE A 48 -12.61 -2.54 -1.23
N MET A 49 -11.39 -2.21 -1.63
CA MET A 49 -10.49 -3.17 -2.27
C MET A 49 -9.93 -4.11 -1.21
N LYS A 50 -9.81 -5.39 -1.56
CA LYS A 50 -9.13 -6.35 -0.69
C LYS A 50 -7.63 -6.15 -0.75
N ILE A 51 -6.95 -6.48 0.34
CA ILE A 51 -5.51 -6.62 0.35
C ILE A 51 -5.11 -7.98 -0.23
N GLY A 52 -3.89 -8.10 -0.73
CA GLY A 52 -3.30 -9.35 -1.17
C GLY A 52 -1.79 -9.30 -1.13
N VAL A 53 -1.18 -10.47 -1.31
CA VAL A 53 0.27 -10.58 -1.36
C VAL A 53 0.79 -9.98 -2.68
N SER A 54 1.81 -9.13 -2.58
CA SER A 54 2.47 -8.55 -3.74
C SER A 54 3.13 -9.66 -4.56
N PRO A 55 2.81 -9.80 -5.86
CA PRO A 55 3.59 -10.66 -6.74
C PRO A 55 5.00 -10.06 -6.92
N PRO A 56 5.97 -10.86 -7.40
CA PRO A 56 7.23 -10.35 -7.94
C PRO A 56 7.00 -9.32 -9.05
N ALA A 57 7.89 -8.35 -9.21
CA ALA A 57 7.78 -7.25 -10.15
C ALA A 57 7.65 -7.75 -11.59
N LYS A 58 8.37 -8.83 -11.92
CA LYS A 58 8.29 -9.53 -13.23
C LYS A 58 6.92 -10.14 -13.53
N GLN A 59 6.10 -10.35 -12.50
CA GLN A 59 4.73 -10.89 -12.62
C GLN A 59 3.66 -9.80 -12.49
N LEU A 60 4.05 -8.53 -12.34
CA LEU A 60 3.09 -7.43 -12.35
C LEU A 60 2.49 -7.27 -13.76
N PRO A 61 1.16 -7.10 -13.87
CA PRO A 61 0.52 -6.85 -15.16
C PRO A 61 1.12 -5.61 -15.85
N GLY A 62 1.79 -5.83 -16.98
CA GLY A 62 2.46 -4.77 -17.73
C GLY A 62 3.59 -4.07 -16.98
N GLY A 63 4.15 -4.68 -15.93
CA GLY A 63 5.20 -4.06 -15.11
C GLY A 63 4.76 -2.81 -14.36
N ARG A 64 3.45 -2.64 -14.16
CA ARG A 64 2.85 -1.40 -13.66
C ARG A 64 2.08 -1.60 -12.37
N ILE A 65 2.06 -0.53 -11.58
CA ILE A 65 1.23 -0.38 -10.38
C ILE A 65 0.31 0.82 -10.52
N HIS A 66 -0.74 0.84 -9.70
CA HIS A 66 -1.71 1.93 -9.65
C HIS A 66 -1.91 2.38 -8.21
N PHE A 67 -2.14 3.67 -8.01
CA PHE A 67 -2.64 4.19 -6.74
C PHE A 67 -3.36 5.52 -6.93
N SER A 68 -4.17 5.88 -5.94
CA SER A 68 -4.76 7.20 -5.85
C SER A 68 -4.47 7.78 -4.48
N GLY A 69 -4.09 9.05 -4.43
CA GLY A 69 -3.71 9.74 -3.20
C GLY A 69 -4.10 11.21 -3.22
N TYR A 70 -4.02 11.85 -2.05
CA TYR A 70 -4.19 13.29 -1.90
C TYR A 70 -2.82 13.92 -1.77
N ASP A 71 -2.44 14.73 -2.75
CA ASP A 71 -1.16 15.41 -2.76
C ASP A 71 -1.27 16.80 -2.15
N ASN A 72 -0.17 17.29 -1.57
CA ASN A 72 -0.11 18.62 -0.96
C ASN A 72 -0.17 19.75 -1.99
N ASP A 73 0.28 19.52 -3.23
CA ASP A 73 0.24 20.50 -4.32
C ASP A 73 -1.17 20.65 -4.94
N ARG A 74 -2.09 19.73 -4.64
CA ARG A 74 -3.46 19.68 -5.20
C ARG A 74 -4.49 19.44 -4.08
N PRO A 75 -4.62 20.38 -3.11
CA PRO A 75 -5.43 20.18 -1.93
C PRO A 75 -6.89 19.89 -2.28
N GLY A 76 -7.46 18.85 -1.65
CA GLY A 76 -8.85 18.42 -1.84
C GLY A 76 -9.11 17.59 -3.10
N ASN A 77 -8.13 17.46 -4.01
CA ASN A 77 -8.25 16.65 -5.21
C ASN A 77 -7.62 15.27 -5.02
N LEU A 78 -8.36 14.23 -5.38
CA LEU A 78 -7.83 12.88 -5.45
C LEU A 78 -7.11 12.70 -6.79
N VAL A 79 -5.82 12.41 -6.74
CA VAL A 79 -5.00 12.22 -7.94
C VAL A 79 -4.79 10.73 -8.18
N TYR A 80 -5.11 10.28 -9.40
CA TYR A 80 -4.90 8.91 -9.84
C TYR A 80 -3.59 8.79 -10.63
N ARG A 81 -2.83 7.72 -10.37
CA ARG A 81 -1.54 7.43 -10.99
C ARG A 81 -1.42 5.99 -11.42
N PHE A 82 -0.61 5.79 -12.45
CA PHE A 82 -0.05 4.51 -12.81
C PHE A 82 1.44 4.70 -13.09
N CYS A 83 2.26 3.78 -12.62
CA CYS A 83 3.72 3.93 -12.71
C CYS A 83 4.35 2.61 -13.10
N ASP A 84 5.46 2.71 -13.83
CA ASP A 84 6.31 1.56 -14.11
C ASP A 84 7.13 1.23 -12.86
N VAL A 85 7.18 -0.05 -12.51
CA VAL A 85 8.07 -0.57 -11.47
C VAL A 85 9.46 -0.74 -12.08
N LYS A 86 10.46 -0.15 -11.44
CA LYS A 86 11.85 -0.16 -11.90
C LYS A 86 12.65 -1.27 -11.24
N ASP A 87 12.43 -1.46 -9.95
CA ASP A 87 13.11 -2.50 -9.18
C ASP A 87 12.28 -2.92 -7.96
N GLU A 88 12.71 -4.00 -7.30
CA GLU A 88 12.10 -4.50 -6.08
C GLU A 88 13.14 -5.09 -5.12
N THR A 89 12.95 -4.87 -3.83
CA THR A 89 13.53 -5.73 -2.78
C THR A 89 12.44 -6.65 -2.24
N TYR A 90 12.77 -7.53 -1.28
CA TYR A 90 11.77 -8.36 -0.62
C TYR A 90 10.62 -7.53 -0.03
N ASP A 91 10.94 -6.37 0.57
CA ASP A 91 9.98 -5.55 1.31
C ASP A 91 9.51 -4.28 0.59
N LEU A 92 10.21 -3.83 -0.46
CA LEU A 92 9.94 -2.55 -1.12
C LEU A 92 9.79 -2.71 -2.63
N LEU A 93 8.92 -1.88 -3.21
CA LEU A 93 8.82 -1.64 -4.66
C LEU A 93 9.36 -0.24 -4.96
N TYR A 94 10.26 -0.17 -5.93
CA TYR A 94 10.80 1.08 -6.46
C TYR A 94 10.10 1.42 -7.76
N GLN A 95 9.53 2.60 -7.82
CA GLN A 95 8.71 3.07 -8.94
C GLN A 95 9.07 4.51 -9.28
N GLN A 96 8.72 4.94 -10.48
CA GLN A 96 8.94 6.32 -10.92
C GLN A 96 7.59 6.96 -11.25
N CYS A 97 7.11 7.83 -10.35
CA CYS A 97 5.83 8.51 -10.44
C CYS A 97 6.01 10.02 -10.24
N ASP A 98 5.02 10.79 -10.67
CA ASP A 98 4.87 12.21 -10.35
C ASP A 98 4.22 12.44 -8.97
N ALA A 99 4.52 11.56 -8.00
CA ALA A 99 3.93 11.63 -6.66
C ALA A 99 4.53 12.78 -5.86
N GLN A 100 3.69 13.55 -5.18
CA GLN A 100 4.12 14.66 -4.33
C GLN A 100 3.91 14.28 -2.85
N PRO A 101 4.58 14.99 -1.90
CA PRO A 101 4.29 14.83 -0.49
C PRO A 101 2.78 14.94 -0.21
N GLY A 102 2.28 14.14 0.73
CA GLY A 102 0.84 13.99 1.03
C GLY A 102 0.24 12.66 0.58
N ALA A 103 0.78 12.05 -0.48
CA ALA A 103 0.30 10.75 -0.99
C ALA A 103 0.64 9.54 -0.09
N SER A 104 1.49 9.71 0.93
CA SER A 104 1.89 8.65 1.87
C SER A 104 0.68 7.95 2.50
N GLY A 105 0.75 6.63 2.61
CA GLY A 105 -0.37 5.79 3.07
C GLY A 105 -1.36 5.39 1.96
N SER A 106 -1.19 5.87 0.72
CA SER A 106 -2.04 5.46 -0.40
C SER A 106 -1.88 3.96 -0.70
N GLY A 107 -2.99 3.27 -0.95
CA GLY A 107 -2.97 1.86 -1.32
C GLY A 107 -2.48 1.66 -2.75
N VAL A 108 -1.35 0.98 -2.91
CA VAL A 108 -0.83 0.54 -4.21
C VAL A 108 -1.52 -0.76 -4.60
N TYR A 109 -2.12 -0.80 -5.78
CA TYR A 109 -2.93 -1.93 -6.24
C TYR A 109 -2.63 -2.34 -7.68
N VAL A 110 -2.92 -3.61 -7.96
CA VAL A 110 -2.85 -4.19 -9.31
C VAL A 110 -4.09 -5.03 -9.60
N ARG A 111 -4.33 -5.31 -10.88
CA ARG A 111 -5.41 -6.16 -11.34
C ARG A 111 -4.91 -7.61 -11.45
N MET A 112 -5.32 -8.48 -10.53
CA MET A 112 -4.87 -9.87 -10.48
C MET A 112 -5.94 -10.83 -11.01
N TRP A 113 -5.52 -11.90 -11.68
CA TRP A 113 -6.43 -12.94 -12.13
C TRP A 113 -6.73 -13.92 -10.99
N LYS A 114 -7.99 -14.00 -10.58
CA LYS A 114 -8.45 -14.95 -9.57
C LYS A 114 -8.91 -16.25 -10.23
N ARG A 115 -8.02 -17.24 -10.31
CA ARG A 115 -8.27 -18.54 -10.98
C ARG A 115 -9.54 -19.25 -10.52
N GLN A 116 -9.78 -19.32 -9.20
CA GLN A 116 -10.96 -19.99 -8.63
C GLN A 116 -12.29 -19.38 -9.11
N GLN A 117 -12.31 -18.08 -9.39
CA GLN A 117 -13.54 -17.36 -9.76
C GLN A 117 -13.54 -16.92 -11.22
N GLN A 118 -12.52 -17.32 -11.99
CA GLN A 118 -12.31 -16.95 -13.40
C GLN A 118 -12.59 -15.46 -13.66
N LYS A 119 -12.09 -14.60 -12.76
CA LYS A 119 -12.33 -13.16 -12.84
C LYS A 119 -11.10 -12.36 -12.45
N TRP A 120 -11.00 -11.17 -13.03
CA TRP A 120 -10.02 -10.18 -12.59
C TRP A 120 -10.52 -9.44 -11.35
N GLU A 121 -9.67 -9.33 -10.34
CA GLU A 121 -9.94 -8.58 -9.11
C GLU A 121 -8.81 -7.58 -8.86
N ARG A 122 -9.15 -6.35 -8.45
CA ARG A 122 -8.14 -5.38 -8.00
C ARG A 122 -7.83 -5.65 -6.53
N LYS A 123 -6.55 -5.82 -6.21
CA LYS A 123 -6.07 -6.01 -4.84
C LYS A 123 -5.02 -4.96 -4.50
N ILE A 124 -5.09 -4.43 -3.29
CA ILE A 124 -4.00 -3.64 -2.70
C ILE A 124 -2.87 -4.60 -2.37
N ILE A 125 -1.70 -4.35 -2.94
CA ILE A 125 -0.49 -5.17 -2.80
C ILE A 125 0.63 -4.42 -2.08
N GLY A 126 0.46 -3.14 -1.80
CA GLY A 126 1.45 -2.32 -1.14
C GLY A 126 0.89 -1.01 -0.59
N ILE A 127 1.71 -0.32 0.18
CA ILE A 127 1.41 0.98 0.78
C ILE A 127 2.46 1.96 0.28
N PHE A 128 2.04 3.05 -0.35
CA PHE A 128 2.95 4.10 -0.79
C PHE A 128 3.56 4.79 0.44
N SER A 129 4.88 4.83 0.52
CA SER A 129 5.63 5.39 1.66
C SER A 129 6.13 6.82 1.35
N GLY A 130 6.77 7.01 0.20
CA GLY A 130 7.29 8.32 -0.18
C GLY A 130 8.36 8.26 -1.26
N HIS A 131 9.37 9.11 -1.12
CA HIS A 131 10.54 9.21 -1.99
C HIS A 131 11.80 8.70 -1.28
N GLN A 132 12.69 8.04 -2.00
CA GLN A 132 13.98 7.58 -1.52
C GLN A 132 15.04 7.79 -2.58
N TRP A 133 16.15 8.40 -2.15
CA TRP A 133 17.39 8.43 -2.92
C TRP A 133 18.10 7.08 -2.80
N VAL A 134 18.27 6.41 -3.93
CA VAL A 134 18.99 5.15 -4.03
C VAL A 134 20.21 5.36 -4.93
N ASP A 135 21.38 4.98 -4.46
CA ASP A 135 22.58 4.99 -5.30
C ASP A 135 22.51 3.83 -6.30
N MET A 136 22.41 4.16 -7.58
CA MET A 136 22.48 3.21 -8.67
C MET A 136 23.75 3.46 -9.49
N ASN A 137 24.72 2.55 -9.37
CA ASN A 137 25.99 2.61 -10.09
C ASN A 137 26.80 3.91 -9.87
N GLY A 138 26.81 4.44 -8.64
CA GLY A 138 27.53 5.66 -8.28
C GLY A 138 26.78 6.95 -8.63
N SER A 139 25.50 6.85 -8.98
CA SER A 139 24.62 7.99 -9.28
C SER A 139 23.35 7.90 -8.43
N PRO A 140 23.11 8.86 -7.52
CA PRO A 140 21.87 8.94 -6.76
C PRO A 140 20.67 9.11 -7.71
N GLN A 141 19.71 8.20 -7.63
CA GLN A 141 18.44 8.29 -8.34
C GLN A 141 17.31 8.41 -7.33
N ASP A 142 16.36 9.29 -7.62
CA ASP A 142 15.17 9.47 -6.81
C ASP A 142 14.09 8.48 -7.25
N PHE A 143 13.65 7.65 -6.32
CA PHE A 143 12.58 6.68 -6.53
C PHE A 143 11.43 6.97 -5.59
N ASN A 144 10.22 6.77 -6.11
CA ASN A 144 9.11 6.53 -5.22
C ASN A 144 9.19 5.11 -4.66
N VAL A 145 8.78 4.97 -3.42
CA VAL A 145 8.86 3.70 -2.69
C VAL A 145 7.49 3.33 -2.15
N ALA A 146 7.15 2.06 -2.34
CA ALA A 146 5.99 1.44 -1.72
C ALA A 146 6.40 0.21 -0.91
N VAL A 147 5.87 0.10 0.30
CA VAL A 147 6.01 -1.08 1.14
C VAL A 147 5.18 -2.20 0.56
N ARG A 148 5.83 -3.31 0.24
CA ARG A 148 5.18 -4.53 -0.27
C ARG A 148 4.41 -5.21 0.84
N ILE A 149 3.22 -5.69 0.51
CA ILE A 149 2.52 -6.67 1.33
C ILE A 149 3.12 -8.05 1.02
N THR A 150 4.15 -8.43 1.76
CA THR A 150 4.75 -9.77 1.73
C THR A 150 3.84 -10.78 2.40
N PRO A 151 4.05 -12.10 2.24
CA PRO A 151 3.28 -13.12 2.97
C PRO A 151 3.28 -12.91 4.49
N LEU A 152 4.41 -12.51 5.07
CA LEU A 152 4.53 -12.24 6.51
C LEU A 152 3.74 -11.00 6.94
N LYS A 153 3.84 -9.90 6.17
CA LYS A 153 3.07 -8.68 6.41
C LYS A 153 1.56 -8.93 6.25
N TYR A 154 1.17 -9.71 5.23
CA TYR A 154 -0.21 -10.12 5.03
C TYR A 154 -0.74 -10.90 6.23
N ALA A 155 -0.01 -11.91 6.70
CA ALA A 155 -0.39 -12.70 7.86
C ALA A 155 -0.54 -11.83 9.12
N GLN A 156 0.37 -10.88 9.33
CA GLN A 156 0.30 -9.94 10.45
C GLN A 156 -0.92 -9.02 10.37
N ILE A 157 -1.17 -8.42 9.20
CA ILE A 157 -2.34 -7.55 8.97
C ILE A 157 -3.63 -8.36 9.16
N CYS A 158 -3.68 -9.57 8.62
CA CYS A 158 -4.83 -10.46 8.78
C CYS A 158 -5.06 -10.83 10.26
N TYR A 159 -4.00 -11.12 11.01
CA TYR A 159 -4.10 -11.35 12.46
C TYR A 159 -4.65 -10.13 13.20
N TRP A 160 -4.23 -8.92 12.86
CA TRP A 160 -4.81 -7.71 13.44
C TRP A 160 -6.31 -7.53 13.11
N ILE A 161 -6.75 -7.98 11.93
CA ILE A 161 -8.16 -7.91 11.50
C ILE A 161 -9.02 -9.01 12.13
N LYS A 162 -8.50 -10.24 12.21
CA LYS A 162 -9.27 -11.46 12.55
C LYS A 162 -9.06 -11.94 13.99
N GLY A 163 -7.96 -11.56 14.61
CA GLY A 163 -7.54 -12.05 15.93
C GLY A 163 -6.97 -13.48 15.92
N ASN A 164 -6.84 -14.12 14.76
CA ASN A 164 -6.30 -15.48 14.62
C ASN A 164 -5.59 -15.67 13.25
N TYR A 165 -4.70 -16.67 13.16
CA TYR A 165 -3.96 -17.01 11.93
C TYR A 165 -4.64 -18.09 11.05
N LEU A 166 -5.63 -18.81 11.57
CA LEU A 166 -6.31 -19.89 10.84
C LEU A 166 -7.07 -19.34 9.63
N ASP A 167 -7.65 -18.16 9.79
CA ASP A 167 -8.39 -17.43 8.74
C ASP A 167 -7.47 -16.71 7.73
N CYS A 168 -6.14 -16.78 7.92
CA CYS A 168 -5.16 -15.99 7.17
C CYS A 168 -4.40 -16.78 6.09
N ARG A 169 -4.92 -17.95 5.70
CA ARG A 169 -4.26 -18.88 4.77
C ARG A 169 -4.38 -18.49 3.28
N GLU A 170 -5.23 -17.54 2.92
CA GLU A 170 -5.41 -17.09 1.53
C GLU A 170 -5.02 -15.62 1.36
N GLY A 171 -3.91 -15.36 0.64
CA GLY A 171 -3.39 -14.03 0.27
C GLY A 171 -3.67 -13.63 -1.18
#